data_AF-A0A9D6NR85-F1
#
_entry.id   AF-A0A9D6NR85-F1
#
_cell.length_a   1.000
_cell.length_b   1.000
_cell.length_c   1.000
_cell.angle_alpha   90.00
_cell.angle_beta   90.00
_cell.angle_gamma   90.00
#
_symmetry.space_group_name_H-M   'P 1'
#
loop_
_entity.id
_entity.type
_entity.pdbx_description
1 polymer ?
#
loop_
_entity_poly.entity_id
_entity_poly.type
_entity_poly.pdbx_seq_one_letter_code
_entity_poly.pdbx_strand_id
1 'polypeptide(L)'
;MKIVSLLSFVAVILSVCSGAGTPLPQSYTTWYVRPDGGSPEQCTGLVNAPYPGSGTGQSCAWDHPFRALPPEGEPRIAGGDSLIIAAGNYMMGYGAPGADNCDADYPWGCFMAAIPSGPDPTHPTRILGADDSNPPELWGTERVDLILNLTDASNVEIAYLEITDHSGCVESHTGGLRCERDTFPFGAWAVRGIYAEDSANVHLRDLNIHGLASAGVHAGRLTDWTVENVRIAGNGLVGWDGDLWEGSDSNSGTMRFQRWTVEWNGCGETWPGGQPTGCWGQEAGGYGDGVGTGETGGHWIIEDSKFLHNTSDGLDLLYARIPGSFIEIRRTIAEGNDGQQIKTTGPVLIENSIIVGNCGYFDGQPFTYNVEPICRAGGTALTLDLRPGDQVTVTSSTLASEGDCIVAAECTGNCNGSEKILLRNNIFMGYTDFLQPDDRACLAYEETFPRSPFDIDYSLIDGVKDDACPGPHDICGRPPGLVSTSIDSFDAHLLPTSPAIDKGTTEGAPRDDFDGQPRDSKPDLGAYERRTP
;
A
#
# COMPACT_ATOMS: atom_id res chain seq x y z
N MET A 1 -51.94 -48.32 -65.68
CA MET A 1 -53.16 -48.72 -64.97
C MET A 1 -52.95 -50.10 -64.36
N LYS A 2 -52.50 -50.16 -63.09
CA LYS A 2 -52.57 -51.30 -62.17
C LYS A 2 -52.00 -50.82 -60.81
N ILE A 3 -52.77 -51.12 -59.77
CA ILE A 3 -52.54 -50.83 -58.34
C ILE A 3 -51.41 -51.72 -57.78
N VAL A 4 -50.73 -51.23 -56.73
CA VAL A 4 -50.01 -51.89 -55.58
C VAL A 4 -48.90 -50.90 -55.13
N SER A 5 -48.51 -50.63 -53.87
CA SER A 5 -49.01 -50.86 -52.50
C SER A 5 -48.19 -49.93 -51.56
N LEU A 6 -48.79 -49.58 -50.43
CA LEU A 6 -48.25 -48.96 -49.20
C LEU A 6 -46.80 -49.32 -48.82
N LEU A 7 -46.08 -48.33 -48.27
CA LEU A 7 -45.25 -48.46 -47.05
C LEU A 7 -44.94 -47.06 -46.48
N SER A 8 -45.52 -46.74 -45.32
CA SER A 8 -45.22 -45.53 -44.53
C SER A 8 -44.18 -45.87 -43.47
N PHE A 9 -43.02 -45.21 -43.52
CA PHE A 9 -41.99 -45.29 -42.50
C PHE A 9 -42.37 -44.44 -41.28
N VAL A 10 -42.42 -45.05 -40.11
CA VAL A 10 -42.48 -44.37 -38.80
C VAL A 10 -41.04 -44.18 -38.32
N ALA A 11 -40.59 -42.93 -38.23
CA ALA A 11 -39.31 -42.58 -37.62
C ALA A 11 -39.49 -42.50 -36.09
N VAL A 12 -38.78 -43.37 -35.36
CA VAL A 12 -38.68 -43.31 -33.90
C VAL A 12 -37.59 -42.30 -33.54
N ILE A 13 -37.98 -41.14 -33.00
CA ILE A 13 -37.06 -40.17 -32.40
C ILE A 13 -36.73 -40.67 -31.00
N LEU A 14 -35.51 -41.18 -30.79
CA LEU A 14 -34.94 -41.38 -29.46
C LEU A 14 -34.50 -40.01 -28.91
N SER A 15 -35.27 -39.49 -27.96
CA SER A 15 -34.87 -38.34 -27.15
C SER A 15 -33.85 -38.81 -26.10
N VAL A 16 -32.58 -38.52 -26.32
CA VAL A 16 -31.55 -38.64 -25.29
C VAL A 16 -31.74 -37.45 -24.36
N CYS A 17 -32.38 -37.68 -23.20
CA CYS A 17 -32.37 -36.73 -22.11
C CYS A 17 -30.96 -36.69 -21.52
N SER A 18 -30.16 -35.72 -21.96
CA SER A 18 -28.96 -35.30 -21.24
C SER A 18 -29.42 -34.72 -19.91
N GLY A 19 -29.36 -35.52 -18.84
CA GLY A 19 -29.58 -35.01 -17.50
C GLY A 19 -28.56 -33.92 -17.23
N ALA A 20 -29.03 -32.68 -17.05
CA ALA A 20 -28.25 -31.64 -16.41
C ALA A 20 -27.96 -32.16 -14.99
N GLY A 21 -26.79 -32.73 -14.78
CA GLY A 21 -26.30 -33.04 -13.45
C GLY A 21 -26.25 -31.72 -12.69
N THR A 22 -27.05 -31.61 -11.63
CA THR A 22 -26.81 -30.59 -10.61
C THR A 22 -25.35 -30.71 -10.18
N PRO A 23 -24.53 -29.63 -10.27
CA PRO A 23 -23.16 -29.69 -9.80
C PRO A 23 -23.19 -30.17 -8.35
N LEU A 24 -22.38 -31.18 -8.03
CA LEU A 24 -22.16 -31.56 -6.63
C LEU A 24 -21.58 -30.34 -5.91
N PRO A 25 -21.97 -30.08 -4.65
CA PRO A 25 -21.36 -29.00 -3.88
C PRO A 25 -19.85 -29.22 -3.83
N GLN A 26 -19.08 -28.27 -4.35
CA GLN A 26 -17.63 -28.28 -4.28
C GLN A 26 -17.23 -28.08 -2.82
N SER A 27 -16.61 -29.08 -2.20
CA SER A 27 -16.08 -28.97 -0.85
C SER A 27 -14.63 -28.50 -0.91
N TYR A 28 -14.36 -27.32 -0.36
CA TYR A 28 -13.00 -26.81 -0.18
C TYR A 28 -12.39 -27.35 1.10
N THR A 29 -11.09 -27.61 1.07
CA THR A 29 -10.35 -28.28 2.15
C THR A 29 -9.66 -27.27 3.05
N THR A 30 -9.65 -27.54 4.36
CA THR A 30 -8.82 -26.80 5.31
C THR A 30 -7.59 -27.62 5.68
N TRP A 31 -6.42 -27.02 5.46
CA TRP A 31 -5.10 -27.55 5.76
C TRP A 31 -4.50 -26.81 6.95
N TYR A 32 -3.64 -27.48 7.71
CA TYR A 32 -3.05 -26.93 8.91
C TYR A 32 -1.53 -27.04 8.89
N VAL A 33 -0.87 -25.98 9.35
CA VAL A 33 0.57 -25.90 9.56
C VAL A 33 0.84 -25.51 11.01
N ARG A 34 1.85 -26.15 11.64
CA ARG A 34 2.30 -25.84 13.00
C ARG A 34 3.73 -26.33 13.22
N PRO A 35 4.52 -25.70 14.13
CA PRO A 35 5.92 -26.07 14.31
C PRO A 35 6.15 -27.51 14.80
N ASP A 36 5.14 -28.11 15.44
CA ASP A 36 5.15 -29.50 15.94
C ASP A 36 4.40 -30.48 15.01
N GLY A 37 4.13 -30.07 13.76
CA GLY A 37 3.61 -30.92 12.70
C GLY A 37 4.65 -31.90 12.12
N GLY A 38 4.36 -32.47 10.95
CA GLY A 38 5.27 -33.37 10.25
C GLY A 38 5.33 -33.13 8.74
N SER A 39 6.21 -33.85 8.05
CA SER A 39 6.32 -33.79 6.58
C SER A 39 5.05 -34.32 5.87
N PRO A 40 4.89 -34.12 4.55
CA PRO A 40 3.77 -34.68 3.78
C PRO A 40 3.68 -36.21 3.82
N GLU A 41 4.79 -36.92 4.05
CA GLU A 41 4.82 -38.38 4.24
C GLU A 41 4.31 -38.78 5.63
N GLN A 42 4.59 -37.94 6.63
CA GLN A 42 4.26 -38.18 8.03
C GLN A 42 2.82 -37.78 8.35
N CYS A 43 2.37 -36.65 7.83
CA CYS A 43 1.10 -36.00 8.19
C CYS A 43 0.22 -35.72 6.99
N THR A 44 -1.09 -35.91 7.17
CA THR A 44 -2.08 -35.60 6.14
C THR A 44 -2.27 -34.11 5.92
N GLY A 45 -1.95 -33.25 6.88
CA GLY A 45 -2.21 -31.81 6.83
C GLY A 45 -3.66 -31.43 7.16
N LEU A 46 -4.57 -32.40 7.33
CA LEU A 46 -6.02 -32.18 7.44
C LEU A 46 -6.53 -31.98 8.86
N VAL A 47 -5.67 -32.15 9.87
CA VAL A 47 -6.06 -32.07 11.29
C VAL A 47 -5.09 -31.17 12.02
N ASN A 48 -5.61 -30.21 12.77
CA ASN A 48 -4.82 -29.35 13.66
C ASN A 48 -4.30 -30.12 14.89
N ALA A 49 -3.37 -31.06 14.68
CA ALA A 49 -2.74 -31.89 15.71
C ALA A 49 -1.22 -32.01 15.45
N PRO A 50 -0.40 -32.14 16.51
CA PRO A 50 1.03 -32.41 16.35
C PRO A 50 1.27 -33.77 15.69
N TYR A 51 2.43 -33.94 15.05
CA TYR A 51 2.87 -35.25 14.61
C TYR A 51 3.16 -36.14 15.85
N PRO A 52 2.62 -37.38 15.94
CA PRO A 52 2.82 -38.25 17.11
C PRO A 52 4.25 -38.80 17.25
N GLY A 53 5.19 -38.40 16.39
CA GLY A 53 6.60 -38.81 16.43
C GLY A 53 6.92 -40.09 15.66
N SER A 54 5.93 -40.81 15.15
CA SER A 54 6.13 -41.97 14.26
C SER A 54 4.90 -42.24 13.38
N GLY A 55 5.11 -42.99 12.30
CA GLY A 55 4.06 -43.39 11.36
C GLY A 55 4.02 -42.54 10.08
N THR A 56 3.29 -43.01 9.09
CA THR A 56 3.04 -42.30 7.83
C THR A 56 1.56 -41.95 7.72
N GLY A 57 1.23 -40.87 7.03
CA GLY A 57 -0.16 -40.42 6.81
C GLY A 57 -0.97 -40.26 8.11
N GLN A 58 -0.31 -39.83 9.20
CA GLN A 58 -0.96 -39.58 10.48
C GLN A 58 -1.90 -38.37 10.36
N SER A 59 -2.99 -38.39 11.13
CA SER A 59 -3.94 -37.29 11.22
C SER A 59 -3.36 -36.13 12.02
N CYS A 60 -2.47 -35.37 11.39
CA CYS A 60 -1.76 -34.23 11.95
C CYS A 60 -1.53 -33.15 10.90
N ALA A 61 -1.11 -31.99 11.37
CA ALA A 61 -0.77 -30.83 10.56
C ALA A 61 0.62 -30.98 9.95
N TRP A 62 0.88 -30.18 8.92
CA TRP A 62 2.22 -30.05 8.39
C TRP A 62 3.13 -29.21 9.29
N ASP A 63 4.43 -29.44 9.20
CA ASP A 63 5.45 -28.72 9.97
C ASP A 63 5.78 -27.32 9.41
N HIS A 64 5.44 -27.05 8.15
CA HIS A 64 5.88 -25.83 7.45
C HIS A 64 4.96 -25.39 6.29
N PRO A 65 4.84 -24.08 5.97
CA PRO A 65 4.06 -23.61 4.83
C PRO A 65 4.51 -24.19 3.47
N PHE A 66 5.81 -24.46 3.30
CA PHE A 66 6.33 -25.15 2.09
C PHE A 66 5.80 -26.58 1.91
N ARG A 67 5.16 -27.17 2.92
CA ARG A 67 4.45 -28.45 2.71
C ARG A 67 3.18 -28.23 1.89
N ALA A 68 2.51 -27.09 2.01
CA ALA A 68 1.39 -26.73 1.17
C ALA A 68 1.84 -26.18 -0.19
N LEU A 69 2.84 -25.30 -0.19
CA LEU A 69 3.28 -24.52 -1.33
C LEU A 69 4.80 -24.68 -1.50
N PRO A 70 5.27 -25.85 -1.98
CA PRO A 70 6.69 -26.17 -2.01
C PRO A 70 7.46 -25.30 -3.02
N PRO A 71 8.67 -24.83 -2.69
CA PRO A 71 9.53 -24.18 -3.67
C PRO A 71 9.86 -25.14 -4.81
N GLU A 72 9.93 -24.61 -6.04
CA GLU A 72 10.19 -25.37 -7.28
C GLU A 72 9.22 -26.55 -7.53
N GLY A 73 8.08 -26.58 -6.84
CA GLY A 73 7.11 -27.67 -6.90
C GLY A 73 5.68 -27.21 -7.13
N GLU A 74 4.81 -28.17 -7.42
CA GLU A 74 3.38 -27.91 -7.56
C GLU A 74 2.72 -27.71 -6.19
N PRO A 75 1.81 -26.72 -6.05
CA PRO A 75 0.95 -26.60 -4.88
C PRO A 75 0.24 -27.91 -4.53
N ARG A 76 0.26 -28.27 -3.23
CA ARG A 76 -0.48 -29.43 -2.69
C ARG A 76 -1.91 -29.10 -2.27
N ILE A 77 -2.23 -27.81 -2.21
CA ILE A 77 -3.59 -27.29 -1.97
C ILE A 77 -4.23 -26.88 -3.30
N ALA A 78 -5.56 -26.91 -3.37
CA ALA A 78 -6.30 -26.51 -4.56
C ALA A 78 -6.86 -25.08 -4.44
N GLY A 79 -7.27 -24.52 -5.58
CA GLY A 79 -8.05 -23.27 -5.61
C GLY A 79 -9.31 -23.34 -4.74
N GLY A 80 -9.47 -22.37 -3.84
CA GLY A 80 -10.57 -22.27 -2.89
C GLY A 80 -10.31 -22.94 -1.53
N ASP A 81 -9.22 -23.69 -1.38
CA ASP A 81 -8.81 -24.27 -0.09
C ASP A 81 -8.37 -23.19 0.91
N SER A 82 -8.29 -23.55 2.19
CA SER A 82 -7.72 -22.69 3.24
C SER A 82 -6.51 -23.36 3.90
N LEU A 83 -5.40 -22.64 4.01
CA LEU A 83 -4.21 -23.01 4.77
C LEU A 83 -4.18 -22.19 6.06
N ILE A 84 -4.28 -22.87 7.21
CA ILE A 84 -4.26 -22.25 8.54
C ILE A 84 -2.89 -22.50 9.18
N ILE A 85 -2.15 -21.43 9.45
CA ILE A 85 -0.79 -21.47 9.98
C ILE A 85 -0.85 -21.09 11.47
N ALA A 86 -0.51 -22.02 12.36
CA ALA A 86 -0.43 -21.75 13.78
C ALA A 86 0.72 -20.80 14.10
N ALA A 87 0.64 -20.09 15.22
CA ALA A 87 1.73 -19.24 15.69
C ALA A 87 3.08 -19.98 15.74
N GLY A 88 4.13 -19.30 15.30
CA GLY A 88 5.48 -19.84 15.19
C GLY A 88 6.35 -18.96 14.31
N ASN A 89 7.66 -19.25 14.30
CA ASN A 89 8.62 -18.59 13.43
C ASN A 89 8.99 -19.56 12.31
N TYR A 90 8.62 -19.23 11.08
CA TYR A 90 8.77 -20.07 9.90
C TYR A 90 9.82 -19.48 8.97
N MET A 91 10.96 -20.18 8.87
CA MET A 91 12.04 -19.79 7.97
C MET A 91 11.62 -20.02 6.52
N MET A 92 11.74 -18.99 5.69
CA MET A 92 11.33 -18.98 4.29
C MET A 92 12.57 -18.80 3.42
N GLY A 93 12.88 -19.79 2.60
CA GLY A 93 14.11 -19.80 1.80
C GLY A 93 14.87 -21.13 1.90
N TYR A 94 16.10 -21.11 1.40
CA TYR A 94 16.97 -22.27 1.41
C TYR A 94 17.26 -22.77 2.84
N GLY A 95 17.20 -24.09 3.03
CA GLY A 95 17.37 -24.73 4.34
C GLY A 95 16.10 -24.88 5.17
N ALA A 96 14.97 -24.30 4.73
CA ALA A 96 13.69 -24.44 5.40
C ALA A 96 13.12 -25.87 5.28
N PRO A 97 12.27 -26.34 6.22
CA PRO A 97 11.55 -27.58 6.02
C PRO A 97 10.68 -27.52 4.75
N GLY A 98 10.92 -28.44 3.81
CA GLY A 98 10.25 -28.46 2.51
C GLY A 98 10.99 -27.75 1.38
N ALA A 99 12.15 -27.15 1.67
CA ALA A 99 13.08 -26.62 0.68
C ALA A 99 14.05 -27.67 0.12
N ASP A 100 13.75 -28.96 0.27
CA ASP A 100 14.65 -30.07 -0.06
C ASP A 100 15.07 -30.11 -1.55
N ASN A 101 14.27 -29.49 -2.43
CA ASN A 101 14.54 -29.41 -3.87
C ASN A 101 15.39 -28.19 -4.26
N CYS A 102 15.52 -27.20 -3.37
CA CYS A 102 16.25 -25.98 -3.68
C CYS A 102 17.76 -26.21 -3.77
N ASP A 103 18.42 -25.44 -4.62
CA ASP A 103 19.88 -25.50 -4.80
C ASP A 103 20.60 -24.41 -4.00
N ALA A 104 21.76 -24.76 -3.45
CA ALA A 104 22.63 -23.82 -2.73
C ALA A 104 23.34 -22.85 -3.68
N ASP A 105 23.43 -23.17 -4.97
CA ASP A 105 24.01 -22.29 -5.99
C ASP A 105 23.05 -21.14 -6.40
N TYR A 106 21.74 -21.30 -6.16
CA TYR A 106 20.70 -20.30 -6.46
C TYR A 106 19.59 -20.28 -5.38
N PRO A 107 19.94 -20.06 -4.09
CA PRO A 107 18.98 -20.11 -2.99
C PRO A 107 17.92 -19.01 -3.06
N TRP A 108 18.18 -17.94 -3.83
CA TRP A 108 17.20 -16.89 -4.09
C TRP A 108 15.94 -17.40 -4.81
N GLY A 109 16.03 -18.50 -5.58
CA GLY A 109 14.89 -19.15 -6.22
C GLY A 109 14.04 -20.00 -5.26
N CYS A 110 14.46 -20.15 -4.00
CA CYS A 110 13.82 -21.04 -3.03
C CYS A 110 12.63 -20.39 -2.30
N PHE A 111 11.68 -19.84 -3.05
CA PHE A 111 10.50 -19.18 -2.49
C PHE A 111 9.22 -20.01 -2.69
N MET A 112 8.18 -19.63 -1.96
CA MET A 112 6.87 -20.28 -2.00
C MET A 112 6.32 -20.38 -3.44
N ALA A 113 5.81 -21.55 -3.83
CA ALA A 113 5.07 -21.66 -5.09
C ALA A 113 3.89 -20.68 -5.13
N ALA A 114 3.52 -20.21 -6.33
CA ALA A 114 2.39 -19.32 -6.51
C ALA A 114 1.11 -19.89 -5.88
N ILE A 115 0.39 -19.05 -5.14
CA ILE A 115 -0.86 -19.44 -4.48
C ILE A 115 -1.90 -19.78 -5.56
N PRO A 116 -2.51 -20.98 -5.55
CA PRO A 116 -3.54 -21.33 -6.53
C PRO A 116 -4.72 -20.37 -6.48
N SER A 117 -5.19 -19.92 -7.65
CA SER A 117 -6.37 -19.07 -7.74
C SER A 117 -7.61 -19.74 -7.14
N GLY A 118 -8.39 -19.02 -6.35
CA GLY A 118 -9.74 -19.43 -5.99
C GLY A 118 -10.61 -19.50 -7.26
N PRO A 119 -11.62 -20.39 -7.33
CA PRO A 119 -12.46 -20.50 -8.52
C PRO A 119 -13.27 -19.24 -8.84
N ASP A 120 -13.61 -18.44 -7.81
CA ASP A 120 -14.32 -17.16 -7.95
C ASP A 120 -14.15 -16.31 -6.67
N PRO A 121 -14.51 -15.01 -6.71
CA PRO A 121 -14.33 -14.10 -5.56
C PRO A 121 -15.07 -14.51 -4.28
N THR A 122 -16.11 -15.36 -4.36
CA THR A 122 -16.86 -15.85 -3.19
C THR A 122 -16.27 -17.13 -2.59
N HIS A 123 -15.31 -17.75 -3.29
CA HIS A 123 -14.60 -18.94 -2.87
C HIS A 123 -13.08 -18.73 -2.99
N PRO A 124 -12.50 -17.78 -2.24
CA PRO A 124 -11.08 -17.49 -2.37
C PRO A 124 -10.22 -18.64 -1.82
N THR A 125 -9.03 -18.82 -2.38
CA THR A 125 -7.96 -19.56 -1.68
C THR A 125 -7.48 -18.71 -0.50
N ARG A 126 -7.37 -19.29 0.69
CA ARG A 126 -7.05 -18.53 1.90
C ARG A 126 -5.74 -18.98 2.53
N ILE A 127 -4.84 -18.03 2.83
CA ILE A 127 -3.62 -18.27 3.62
C ILE A 127 -3.73 -17.44 4.89
N LEU A 128 -3.98 -18.09 6.03
CA LEU A 128 -4.38 -17.41 7.26
C LEU A 128 -3.49 -17.81 8.44
N GLY A 129 -3.07 -16.85 9.24
CA GLY A 129 -2.67 -17.11 10.61
C GLY A 129 -3.84 -17.62 11.45
N ALA A 130 -3.57 -18.53 12.39
CA ALA A 130 -4.61 -19.13 13.23
C ALA A 130 -5.12 -18.20 14.34
N ASP A 131 -4.33 -17.18 14.71
CA ASP A 131 -4.56 -16.28 15.83
C ASP A 131 -4.06 -14.88 15.45
N ASP A 132 -4.96 -13.89 15.47
CA ASP A 132 -4.66 -12.50 15.14
C ASP A 132 -3.87 -11.77 16.25
N SER A 133 -3.94 -12.27 17.48
CA SER A 133 -3.20 -11.73 18.63
C SER A 133 -1.77 -12.25 18.71
N ASN A 134 -1.45 -13.30 17.96
CA ASN A 134 -0.14 -13.94 17.89
C ASN A 134 0.09 -14.52 16.48
N PRO A 135 0.20 -13.64 15.46
CA PRO A 135 0.35 -14.06 14.08
C PRO A 135 1.62 -14.90 13.91
N PRO A 136 1.62 -15.94 13.06
CA PRO A 136 2.86 -16.59 12.64
C PRO A 136 3.75 -15.63 11.86
N GLU A 137 5.04 -15.70 12.17
CA GLU A 137 6.09 -14.98 11.46
C GLU A 137 6.61 -15.85 10.31
N LEU A 138 6.58 -15.31 9.09
CA LEU A 138 7.23 -15.84 7.92
C LEU A 138 8.47 -14.99 7.64
N TRP A 139 9.67 -15.53 7.88
CA TRP A 139 10.90 -14.75 7.80
C TRP A 139 11.88 -15.26 6.74
N GLY A 140 12.44 -14.34 5.95
CA GLY A 140 13.33 -14.64 4.83
C GLY A 140 14.74 -15.08 5.20
N THR A 141 15.31 -16.03 4.47
CA THR A 141 16.71 -16.46 4.62
C THR A 141 17.42 -16.70 3.29
N GLU A 142 18.74 -16.64 3.33
CA GLU A 142 19.66 -16.97 2.24
C GLU A 142 19.33 -16.25 0.93
N ARG A 143 18.97 -14.95 1.06
CA ARG A 143 18.65 -14.08 -0.08
C ARG A 143 17.43 -14.58 -0.87
N VAL A 144 16.46 -15.21 -0.20
CA VAL A 144 15.21 -15.59 -0.88
C VAL A 144 14.59 -14.36 -1.54
N ASP A 145 14.17 -14.52 -2.80
CA ASP A 145 13.74 -13.39 -3.63
C ASP A 145 12.42 -12.78 -3.16
N LEU A 146 11.51 -13.60 -2.63
CA LEU A 146 10.21 -13.21 -2.11
C LEU A 146 9.71 -14.23 -1.07
N ILE A 147 8.83 -13.81 -0.15
CA ILE A 147 8.24 -14.71 0.85
C ILE A 147 6.90 -15.29 0.38
N LEU A 148 6.00 -14.42 -0.11
CA LEU A 148 4.69 -14.82 -0.66
C LEU A 148 4.60 -14.51 -2.16
N ASN A 149 4.11 -15.50 -2.92
CA ASN A 149 4.00 -15.44 -4.37
C ASN A 149 2.53 -15.43 -4.83
N LEU A 150 2.13 -14.34 -5.47
CA LEU A 150 0.80 -14.13 -6.05
C LEU A 150 0.84 -13.95 -7.58
N THR A 151 1.93 -14.35 -8.26
CA THR A 151 1.99 -14.38 -9.73
C THR A 151 0.82 -15.22 -10.28
N ASP A 152 0.03 -14.62 -11.17
CA ASP A 152 -1.16 -15.23 -11.79
C ASP A 152 -2.23 -15.74 -10.79
N ALA A 153 -2.17 -15.29 -9.53
CA ALA A 153 -3.07 -15.73 -8.48
C ALA A 153 -4.26 -14.77 -8.35
N SER A 154 -5.48 -15.27 -8.51
CA SER A 154 -6.71 -14.49 -8.38
C SER A 154 -7.67 -15.12 -7.37
N ASN A 155 -8.56 -14.32 -6.79
CA ASN A 155 -9.50 -14.76 -5.75
C ASN A 155 -8.74 -15.35 -4.55
N VAL A 156 -7.92 -14.53 -3.90
CA VAL A 156 -7.06 -14.94 -2.79
C VAL A 156 -7.30 -14.06 -1.56
N GLU A 157 -7.30 -14.66 -0.38
CA GLU A 157 -7.30 -13.95 0.90
C GLU A 157 -6.03 -14.31 1.68
N ILE A 158 -5.28 -13.30 2.14
CA ILE A 158 -4.13 -13.48 3.03
C ILE A 158 -4.37 -12.66 4.28
N ALA A 159 -4.29 -13.29 5.45
CA ALA A 159 -4.53 -12.58 6.70
C ALA A 159 -3.75 -13.10 7.91
N TYR A 160 -3.56 -12.22 8.90
CA TYR A 160 -3.00 -12.52 10.20
C TYR A 160 -1.56 -13.06 10.14
N LEU A 161 -0.70 -12.43 9.35
CA LEU A 161 0.70 -12.84 9.19
C LEU A 161 1.65 -11.68 9.53
N GLU A 162 2.79 -12.04 10.09
CA GLU A 162 3.98 -11.20 10.13
C GLU A 162 4.95 -11.68 9.03
N ILE A 163 5.44 -10.77 8.19
CA ILE A 163 6.31 -11.06 7.05
C ILE A 163 7.56 -10.19 7.20
N THR A 164 8.71 -10.83 7.38
CA THR A 164 9.94 -10.10 7.69
C THR A 164 11.19 -10.84 7.23
N ASP A 165 12.36 -10.38 7.66
CA ASP A 165 13.56 -11.17 7.71
C ASP A 165 14.31 -10.94 9.04
N HIS A 166 15.40 -11.66 9.27
CA HIS A 166 16.14 -11.62 10.54
C HIS A 166 17.48 -10.91 10.38
N SER A 167 17.52 -9.85 9.58
CA SER A 167 18.71 -9.06 9.27
C SER A 167 18.43 -7.55 9.33
N GLY A 168 19.45 -6.75 9.62
CA GLY A 168 19.40 -5.30 9.46
C GLY A 168 20.12 -4.80 8.21
N CYS A 169 20.38 -5.70 7.26
CA CYS A 169 21.04 -5.34 6.03
C CYS A 169 20.05 -4.76 5.02
N VAL A 170 20.54 -3.90 4.15
CA VAL A 170 19.78 -3.29 3.05
C VAL A 170 20.44 -3.66 1.73
N GLU A 171 19.63 -4.00 0.74
CA GLU A 171 20.10 -4.39 -0.58
C GLU A 171 20.90 -3.24 -1.21
N SER A 172 22.11 -3.54 -1.67
CA SER A 172 23.00 -2.58 -2.34
C SER A 172 23.43 -1.36 -1.52
N HIS A 173 23.15 -1.33 -0.21
CA HIS A 173 23.50 -0.20 0.66
C HIS A 173 24.99 0.15 0.62
N THR A 174 25.31 1.44 0.49
CA THR A 174 26.70 1.89 0.33
C THR A 174 27.37 2.30 1.64
N GLY A 175 26.62 2.39 2.74
CA GLY A 175 27.05 2.84 4.06
C GLY A 175 27.44 1.73 5.04
N GLY A 176 27.68 0.52 4.56
CA GLY A 176 28.12 -0.60 5.39
C GLY A 176 27.00 -1.49 5.95
N LEU A 177 25.74 -1.26 5.57
CA LEU A 177 24.63 -2.17 5.82
C LEU A 177 24.34 -3.11 4.64
N ARG A 178 25.23 -3.20 3.65
CA ARG A 178 25.00 -4.00 2.44
C ARG A 178 24.75 -5.46 2.78
N CYS A 179 23.67 -6.03 2.25
CA CYS A 179 23.47 -7.48 2.31
C CYS A 179 24.54 -8.25 1.54
N GLU A 180 24.95 -9.43 2.04
CA GLU A 180 25.89 -10.33 1.36
C GLU A 180 25.20 -10.99 0.15
N ARG A 181 25.74 -10.78 -1.05
CA ARG A 181 25.18 -11.29 -2.32
C ARG A 181 26.19 -12.07 -3.17
N ASP A 182 27.46 -12.05 -2.78
CA ASP A 182 28.58 -12.54 -3.56
C ASP A 182 28.99 -13.97 -3.14
N THR A 183 28.94 -14.27 -1.84
CA THR A 183 29.41 -15.55 -1.28
C THR A 183 28.40 -16.17 -0.33
N PHE A 184 27.99 -17.42 -0.60
CA PHE A 184 27.19 -18.22 0.32
C PHE A 184 27.98 -18.56 1.62
N PRO A 185 27.38 -18.51 2.82
CA PRO A 185 25.98 -18.17 3.10
C PRO A 185 25.70 -16.66 2.97
N PHE A 186 24.54 -16.32 2.40
CA PHE A 186 24.10 -14.94 2.18
C PHE A 186 23.52 -14.31 3.46
N GLY A 187 23.08 -15.12 4.41
CA GLY A 187 22.54 -14.68 5.70
C GLY A 187 21.02 -14.61 5.74
N ALA A 188 20.47 -14.20 6.88
CA ALA A 188 19.06 -14.31 7.22
C ALA A 188 18.23 -13.13 6.70
N TRP A 189 18.23 -12.92 5.38
CA TRP A 189 17.53 -11.81 4.73
C TRP A 189 16.73 -12.24 3.49
N ALA A 190 15.68 -11.49 3.19
CA ALA A 190 14.87 -11.62 1.97
C ALA A 190 14.89 -10.32 1.16
N VAL A 191 14.74 -10.45 -0.16
CA VAL A 191 14.63 -9.28 -1.03
C VAL A 191 13.25 -8.63 -0.87
N ARG A 192 12.18 -9.41 -0.98
CA ARG A 192 10.79 -8.92 -0.95
C ARG A 192 9.89 -9.68 0.02
N GLY A 193 8.88 -9.01 0.55
CA GLY A 193 7.82 -9.65 1.32
C GLY A 193 6.82 -10.36 0.40
N ILE A 194 6.06 -9.57 -0.36
CA ILE A 194 5.03 -10.07 -1.28
C ILE A 194 5.38 -9.68 -2.71
N TYR A 195 5.30 -10.64 -3.64
CA TYR A 195 5.33 -10.36 -5.08
C TYR A 195 4.00 -10.74 -5.72
N ALA A 196 3.46 -9.88 -6.59
CA ALA A 196 2.24 -10.16 -7.35
C ALA A 196 2.28 -9.55 -8.76
N GLU A 197 1.76 -10.28 -9.72
CA GLU A 197 1.47 -9.75 -11.05
C GLU A 197 0.29 -10.52 -11.66
N ASP A 198 -0.45 -9.86 -12.56
CA ASP A 198 -1.58 -10.47 -13.28
C ASP A 198 -2.61 -11.10 -12.33
N SER A 199 -2.90 -10.37 -11.25
CA SER A 199 -3.64 -10.86 -10.08
C SER A 199 -4.92 -10.07 -9.85
N ALA A 200 -6.04 -10.77 -9.68
CA ALA A 200 -7.36 -10.14 -9.51
C ALA A 200 -8.12 -10.62 -8.27
N ASN A 201 -8.93 -9.74 -7.67
CA ASN A 201 -9.79 -10.05 -6.53
C ASN A 201 -9.01 -10.60 -5.32
N VAL A 202 -7.97 -9.88 -4.90
CA VAL A 202 -7.17 -10.25 -3.72
C VAL A 202 -7.54 -9.40 -2.52
N HIS A 203 -7.63 -10.03 -1.35
CA HIS A 203 -7.81 -9.37 -0.07
C HIS A 203 -6.60 -9.63 0.83
N LEU A 204 -5.80 -8.59 1.06
CA LEU A 204 -4.74 -8.60 2.08
C LEU A 204 -5.29 -7.93 3.34
N ARG A 205 -5.24 -8.59 4.49
CA ARG A 205 -5.67 -7.94 5.73
C ARG A 205 -4.94 -8.37 6.99
N ASP A 206 -4.85 -7.47 7.96
CA ASP A 206 -4.25 -7.77 9.27
C ASP A 206 -2.80 -8.31 9.12
N LEU A 207 -1.97 -7.58 8.35
CA LEU A 207 -0.59 -7.97 8.03
C LEU A 207 0.42 -6.96 8.59
N ASN A 208 1.54 -7.46 9.10
CA ASN A 208 2.73 -6.66 9.42
C ASN A 208 3.87 -7.10 8.48
N ILE A 209 4.26 -6.24 7.54
CA ILE A 209 5.30 -6.51 6.53
C ILE A 209 6.46 -5.56 6.81
N HIS A 210 7.63 -6.06 7.21
CA HIS A 210 8.70 -5.16 7.64
C HIS A 210 10.11 -5.73 7.58
N GLY A 211 11.10 -4.85 7.50
CA GLY A 211 12.51 -5.19 7.65
C GLY A 211 13.14 -5.90 6.44
N LEU A 212 12.45 -5.95 5.29
CA LEU A 212 12.99 -6.60 4.10
C LEU A 212 14.13 -5.78 3.50
N ALA A 213 15.12 -6.44 2.91
CA ALA A 213 16.29 -5.77 2.36
C ALA A 213 15.98 -4.79 1.23
N SER A 214 14.86 -4.96 0.52
CA SER A 214 14.49 -4.16 -0.65
C SER A 214 13.05 -3.65 -0.58
N ALA A 215 12.05 -4.50 -0.81
CA ALA A 215 10.66 -4.07 -0.89
C ALA A 215 9.72 -4.82 0.07
N GLY A 216 8.75 -4.11 0.63
CA GLY A 216 7.66 -4.76 1.36
C GLY A 216 6.74 -5.54 0.41
N VAL A 217 6.19 -4.82 -0.57
CA VAL A 217 5.33 -5.37 -1.62
C VAL A 217 5.84 -4.91 -2.98
N HIS A 218 5.94 -5.84 -3.92
CA HIS A 218 6.18 -5.54 -5.33
C HIS A 218 5.02 -6.12 -6.14
N ALA A 219 4.12 -5.24 -6.60
CA ALA A 219 2.87 -5.66 -7.20
C ALA A 219 2.32 -4.68 -8.25
N GLY A 220 2.10 -5.17 -9.47
CA GLY A 220 1.51 -4.43 -10.59
C GLY A 220 0.58 -5.31 -11.44
N ARG A 221 -0.09 -4.73 -12.44
CA ARG A 221 -1.14 -5.43 -13.23
C ARG A 221 -2.24 -6.05 -12.38
N LEU A 222 -2.64 -5.34 -11.33
CA LEU A 222 -3.62 -5.78 -10.35
C LEU A 222 -5.03 -5.38 -10.75
N THR A 223 -6.05 -6.17 -10.37
CA THR A 223 -7.46 -5.81 -10.59
C THR A 223 -8.32 -6.11 -9.37
N ASP A 224 -9.09 -5.13 -8.91
CA ASP A 224 -10.06 -5.29 -7.82
C ASP A 224 -9.43 -5.80 -6.49
N TRP A 225 -8.33 -5.17 -6.06
CA TRP A 225 -7.65 -5.49 -4.80
C TRP A 225 -8.23 -4.73 -3.61
N THR A 226 -8.26 -5.39 -2.45
CA THR A 226 -8.54 -4.79 -1.14
C THR A 226 -7.39 -5.03 -0.18
N VAL A 227 -6.92 -3.98 0.48
CA VAL A 227 -5.88 -4.00 1.50
C VAL A 227 -6.43 -3.35 2.77
N GLU A 228 -6.52 -4.11 3.86
CA GLU A 228 -7.22 -3.67 5.08
C GLU A 228 -6.39 -3.93 6.34
N ASN A 229 -6.11 -2.91 7.15
CA ASN A 229 -5.33 -3.08 8.39
C ASN A 229 -3.94 -3.70 8.12
N VAL A 230 -3.19 -3.09 7.21
CA VAL A 230 -1.86 -3.57 6.81
C VAL A 230 -0.81 -2.53 7.14
N ARG A 231 0.31 -2.97 7.70
CA ARG A 231 1.51 -2.16 7.93
C ARG A 231 2.63 -2.63 7.01
N ILE A 232 3.29 -1.71 6.32
CA ILE A 232 4.48 -1.91 5.50
C ILE A 232 5.57 -0.99 6.02
N ALA A 233 6.64 -1.52 6.60
CA ALA A 233 7.61 -0.68 7.29
C ALA A 233 9.08 -1.08 7.17
N GLY A 234 9.97 -0.10 7.16
CA GLY A 234 11.41 -0.36 7.34
C GLY A 234 12.02 -1.24 6.25
N ASN A 235 11.50 -1.17 5.03
CA ASN A 235 12.06 -1.91 3.89
C ASN A 235 13.15 -1.07 3.24
N GLY A 236 14.28 -1.71 2.93
CA GLY A 236 15.52 -1.04 2.59
C GLY A 236 15.48 -0.11 1.38
N LEU A 237 14.54 -0.28 0.47
CA LEU A 237 14.33 0.58 -0.70
C LEU A 237 12.91 1.16 -0.79
N VAL A 238 11.85 0.34 -0.76
CA VAL A 238 10.49 0.80 -1.11
C VAL A 238 9.42 0.06 -0.31
N GLY A 239 8.34 0.75 0.07
CA GLY A 239 7.23 0.09 0.74
C GLY A 239 6.42 -0.76 -0.24
N TRP A 240 5.78 -0.09 -1.20
CA TRP A 240 5.04 -0.69 -2.30
C TRP A 240 5.60 -0.23 -3.65
N ASP A 241 6.12 -1.18 -4.42
CA ASP A 241 6.60 -0.95 -5.79
C ASP A 241 5.60 -1.52 -6.80
N GLY A 242 5.07 -0.65 -7.66
CA GLY A 242 4.16 -1.01 -8.74
C GLY A 242 4.79 -1.09 -10.13
N ASP A 243 6.10 -0.91 -10.27
CA ASP A 243 6.81 -0.99 -11.56
C ASP A 243 7.32 -2.43 -11.80
N LEU A 244 6.77 -3.14 -12.78
CA LEU A 244 7.16 -4.52 -13.11
C LEU A 244 8.30 -4.59 -14.15
N TRP A 245 9.02 -3.48 -14.35
CA TRP A 245 10.18 -3.27 -15.21
C TRP A 245 9.94 -3.43 -16.71
N GLU A 246 9.31 -4.53 -17.13
CA GLU A 246 9.01 -4.87 -18.51
C GLU A 246 7.50 -5.01 -18.76
N GLY A 247 7.02 -4.34 -19.81
CA GLY A 247 5.64 -4.46 -20.25
C GLY A 247 4.74 -3.35 -19.70
N SER A 248 3.51 -3.70 -19.37
CA SER A 248 2.57 -2.79 -18.71
C SER A 248 2.56 -3.09 -17.22
N ASP A 249 2.46 -2.04 -16.43
CA ASP A 249 2.35 -2.11 -14.97
C ASP A 249 0.91 -1.97 -14.48
N SER A 250 -0.01 -1.76 -15.43
CA SER A 250 -1.23 -1.06 -15.13
C SER A 250 -2.21 -1.85 -14.29
N ASN A 251 -2.58 -1.28 -13.14
CA ASN A 251 -3.72 -1.74 -12.37
C ASN A 251 -5.04 -1.31 -13.03
N SER A 252 -6.12 -2.00 -12.67
CA SER A 252 -7.47 -1.74 -13.16
C SER A 252 -8.54 -2.06 -12.10
N GLY A 253 -9.81 -1.77 -12.40
CA GLY A 253 -10.89 -1.99 -11.43
C GLY A 253 -10.78 -1.07 -10.22
N THR A 254 -11.20 -1.56 -9.05
CA THR A 254 -11.13 -0.80 -7.78
C THR A 254 -9.96 -1.27 -6.93
N MET A 255 -9.04 -0.36 -6.61
CA MET A 255 -7.92 -0.59 -5.71
C MET A 255 -8.25 0.07 -4.36
N ARG A 256 -8.65 -0.72 -3.36
CA ARG A 256 -9.12 -0.22 -2.07
C ARG A 256 -8.09 -0.46 -0.97
N PHE A 257 -7.70 0.59 -0.26
CA PHE A 257 -6.76 0.56 0.86
C PHE A 257 -7.42 1.24 2.06
N GLN A 258 -7.52 0.53 3.18
CA GLN A 258 -8.17 1.02 4.40
C GLN A 258 -7.34 0.67 5.61
N ARG A 259 -7.05 1.66 6.48
CA ARG A 259 -6.12 1.46 7.62
C ARG A 259 -4.78 0.91 7.15
N TRP A 260 -4.24 1.52 6.11
CA TRP A 260 -2.96 1.14 5.52
C TRP A 260 -1.87 2.08 6.04
N THR A 261 -0.87 1.51 6.72
CA THR A 261 0.28 2.26 7.24
C THR A 261 1.52 1.91 6.43
N VAL A 262 2.17 2.90 5.83
CA VAL A 262 3.40 2.75 5.05
C VAL A 262 4.45 3.70 5.61
N GLU A 263 5.50 3.16 6.22
CA GLU A 263 6.44 4.00 6.97
C GLU A 263 7.89 3.54 6.95
N TRP A 264 8.84 4.47 7.12
CA TRP A 264 10.26 4.15 7.27
C TRP A 264 10.90 3.40 6.08
N ASN A 265 10.27 3.42 4.90
CA ASN A 265 10.85 2.77 3.73
C ASN A 265 12.01 3.61 3.17
N GLY A 266 13.03 2.91 2.67
CA GLY A 266 14.35 3.49 2.44
C GLY A 266 15.22 3.58 3.71
N CYS A 267 14.83 2.91 4.78
CA CYS A 267 15.67 2.61 5.94
C CYS A 267 15.82 1.10 6.11
N GLY A 268 16.95 0.66 6.67
CA GLY A 268 17.01 -0.70 7.22
C GLY A 268 16.29 -0.75 8.57
N GLU A 269 15.95 -1.95 9.02
CA GLU A 269 15.39 -2.18 10.35
C GLU A 269 16.42 -2.89 11.24
N THR A 270 16.63 -2.43 12.47
CA THR A 270 17.50 -3.17 13.40
C THR A 270 16.82 -4.47 13.77
N TRP A 271 17.48 -5.61 13.60
CA TRP A 271 16.97 -6.89 14.08
C TRP A 271 17.57 -7.30 15.45
N PRO A 272 16.78 -7.74 16.45
CA PRO A 272 15.30 -7.77 16.52
C PRO A 272 14.69 -6.49 17.12
N GLY A 273 15.39 -5.35 17.03
CA GLY A 273 14.99 -4.10 17.69
C GLY A 273 13.82 -3.35 17.05
N GLY A 274 13.51 -3.61 15.77
CA GLY A 274 12.41 -2.97 15.04
C GLY A 274 12.57 -1.46 14.84
N GLN A 275 13.79 -0.91 14.92
CA GLN A 275 14.06 0.52 14.78
C GLN A 275 14.66 0.85 13.41
N PRO A 276 14.32 2.00 12.80
CA PRO A 276 14.95 2.43 11.56
C PRO A 276 16.46 2.68 11.77
N THR A 277 17.27 2.29 10.79
CA THR A 277 18.72 2.48 10.79
C THR A 277 19.26 2.62 9.37
N GLY A 278 20.33 3.42 9.24
CA GLY A 278 21.02 3.64 7.97
C GLY A 278 20.12 4.15 6.85
N CYS A 279 19.11 4.96 7.18
CA CYS A 279 18.21 5.57 6.21
C CYS A 279 19.01 6.28 5.10
N TRP A 280 18.61 6.04 3.85
CA TRP A 280 19.35 6.50 2.69
C TRP A 280 18.42 6.89 1.54
N GLY A 281 18.83 7.92 0.80
CA GLY A 281 18.09 8.56 -0.26
C GLY A 281 18.74 8.34 -1.62
N GLN A 282 18.20 9.01 -2.62
CA GLN A 282 18.54 8.79 -4.03
C GLN A 282 20.02 9.00 -4.37
N GLU A 283 20.68 10.03 -3.80
CA GLU A 283 22.10 10.28 -4.07
C GLU A 283 23.04 9.20 -3.51
N ALA A 284 22.59 8.47 -2.50
CA ALA A 284 23.32 7.34 -1.92
C ALA A 284 23.09 6.01 -2.64
N GLY A 285 22.16 5.99 -3.62
CA GLY A 285 21.70 4.80 -4.33
C GLY A 285 20.40 4.19 -3.80
N GLY A 286 19.72 4.86 -2.85
CA GLY A 286 18.39 4.46 -2.38
C GLY A 286 17.27 4.85 -3.35
N TYR A 287 16.05 4.41 -3.06
CA TYR A 287 14.82 4.82 -3.75
C TYR A 287 13.89 5.56 -2.80
N GLY A 288 13.42 4.88 -1.74
CA GLY A 288 12.85 5.50 -0.54
C GLY A 288 11.37 5.83 -0.59
N ASP A 289 10.65 5.54 -1.68
CA ASP A 289 9.22 5.83 -1.74
C ASP A 289 8.46 4.89 -0.78
N GLY A 290 7.46 5.44 -0.08
CA GLY A 290 6.48 4.63 0.62
C GLY A 290 5.68 3.81 -0.38
N VAL A 291 5.10 4.48 -1.37
CA VAL A 291 4.38 3.86 -2.49
C VAL A 291 4.81 4.52 -3.78
N GLY A 292 5.24 3.73 -4.75
CA GLY A 292 5.50 4.17 -6.11
C GLY A 292 4.86 3.20 -7.10
N THR A 293 4.42 3.69 -8.25
CA THR A 293 3.83 2.86 -9.30
C THR A 293 4.39 3.21 -10.68
N GLY A 294 4.48 2.23 -11.58
CA GLY A 294 4.56 2.49 -13.02
C GLY A 294 3.26 3.09 -13.57
N GLU A 295 3.14 3.22 -14.90
CA GLU A 295 1.90 3.73 -15.52
C GLU A 295 0.71 2.83 -15.17
N THR A 296 -0.27 3.39 -14.47
CA THR A 296 -1.39 2.64 -13.91
C THR A 296 -2.75 3.26 -14.18
N GLY A 297 -3.76 2.39 -14.16
CA GLY A 297 -5.17 2.74 -14.17
C GLY A 297 -5.86 2.48 -12.83
N GLY A 298 -7.19 2.42 -12.90
CA GLY A 298 -8.04 1.99 -11.80
C GLY A 298 -8.60 3.14 -10.95
N HIS A 299 -9.56 2.77 -10.10
CA HIS A 299 -10.12 3.64 -9.08
C HIS A 299 -9.44 3.33 -7.75
N TRP A 300 -8.54 4.22 -7.32
CA TRP A 300 -7.81 4.11 -6.07
C TRP A 300 -8.59 4.78 -4.94
N ILE A 301 -8.90 4.02 -3.90
CA ILE A 301 -9.60 4.50 -2.71
C ILE A 301 -8.70 4.24 -1.51
N ILE A 302 -8.19 5.30 -0.89
CA ILE A 302 -7.27 5.25 0.24
C ILE A 302 -7.95 5.95 1.42
N GLU A 303 -8.26 5.19 2.47
CA GLU A 303 -9.04 5.70 3.61
C GLU A 303 -8.38 5.33 4.94
N ASP A 304 -8.44 6.23 5.92
CA ASP A 304 -7.99 5.98 7.29
C ASP A 304 -6.51 5.55 7.38
N SER A 305 -5.67 6.09 6.49
CA SER A 305 -4.32 5.57 6.19
C SER A 305 -3.19 6.53 6.59
N LYS A 306 -1.96 6.03 6.59
CA LYS A 306 -0.77 6.75 7.07
C LYS A 306 0.44 6.52 6.16
N PHE A 307 1.12 7.60 5.78
CA PHE A 307 2.37 7.57 5.01
C PHE A 307 3.44 8.38 5.74
N LEU A 308 4.33 7.70 6.47
CA LEU A 308 5.15 8.33 7.50
C LEU A 308 6.64 8.08 7.27
N HIS A 309 7.46 9.12 7.28
CA HIS A 309 8.92 8.97 7.38
C HIS A 309 9.53 8.02 6.33
N ASN A 310 9.13 8.11 5.07
CA ASN A 310 9.82 7.43 3.97
C ASN A 310 10.94 8.34 3.44
N THR A 311 12.08 7.78 3.01
CA THR A 311 13.27 8.58 2.60
C THR A 311 13.14 9.19 1.20
N SER A 312 11.96 9.13 0.60
CA SER A 312 11.54 9.86 -0.59
C SER A 312 10.06 10.22 -0.44
N ASP A 313 9.17 9.88 -1.37
CA ASP A 313 7.76 10.31 -1.31
C ASP A 313 6.93 9.39 -0.40
N GLY A 314 5.87 9.93 0.20
CA GLY A 314 4.94 9.14 1.00
C GLY A 314 4.05 8.25 0.14
N LEU A 315 3.09 8.87 -0.54
CA LEU A 315 2.22 8.24 -1.54
C LEU A 315 2.49 8.85 -2.92
N ASP A 316 3.09 8.11 -3.84
CA ASP A 316 3.27 8.51 -5.23
C ASP A 316 2.34 7.72 -6.18
N LEU A 317 1.27 8.40 -6.60
CA LEU A 317 0.35 7.98 -7.66
C LEU A 317 0.41 8.92 -8.87
N LEU A 318 1.55 9.56 -9.13
CA LEU A 318 1.78 10.41 -10.31
C LEU A 318 1.56 9.65 -11.62
N TYR A 319 1.67 8.34 -11.59
CA TYR A 319 1.56 7.51 -12.78
C TYR A 319 0.17 6.91 -12.98
N ALA A 320 -0.83 7.31 -12.19
CA ALA A 320 -2.25 6.97 -12.38
C ALA A 320 -2.86 7.69 -13.60
N ARG A 321 -2.32 7.41 -14.79
CA ARG A 321 -2.50 8.17 -16.03
C ARG A 321 -3.38 7.47 -17.05
N ILE A 322 -3.89 6.28 -16.79
CA ILE A 322 -4.80 5.66 -17.77
C ILE A 322 -6.15 6.40 -17.75
N PRO A 323 -6.77 6.67 -18.92
CA PRO A 323 -8.08 7.31 -18.97
C PRO A 323 -9.14 6.56 -18.16
N GLY A 324 -9.90 7.28 -17.34
CA GLY A 324 -10.90 6.71 -16.44
C GLY A 324 -10.37 6.35 -15.04
N SER A 325 -9.07 6.58 -14.78
CA SER A 325 -8.54 6.52 -13.42
C SER A 325 -9.15 7.60 -12.53
N PHE A 326 -9.28 7.30 -11.25
CA PHE A 326 -9.76 8.23 -10.24
C PHE A 326 -9.10 7.91 -8.90
N ILE A 327 -8.74 8.94 -8.13
CA ILE A 327 -8.10 8.77 -6.83
C ILE A 327 -8.98 9.44 -5.75
N GLU A 328 -9.34 8.69 -4.73
CA GLU A 328 -10.02 9.16 -3.52
C GLU A 328 -9.09 8.95 -2.32
N ILE A 329 -8.80 10.01 -1.57
CA ILE A 329 -8.02 9.99 -0.32
C ILE A 329 -8.86 10.59 0.79
N ARG A 330 -9.11 9.83 1.86
CA ARG A 330 -9.94 10.27 2.99
C ARG A 330 -9.30 9.95 4.33
N ARG A 331 -9.32 10.89 5.28
CA ARG A 331 -8.88 10.62 6.68
C ARG A 331 -7.46 10.03 6.72
N THR A 332 -6.58 10.60 5.90
CA THR A 332 -5.20 10.13 5.74
C THR A 332 -4.23 11.12 6.35
N ILE A 333 -3.18 10.60 6.99
CA ILE A 333 -2.04 11.39 7.48
C ILE A 333 -0.84 11.08 6.60
N ALA A 334 -0.16 12.11 6.11
CA ALA A 334 1.13 11.96 5.47
C ALA A 334 2.11 13.00 6.04
N GLU A 335 3.20 12.52 6.67
CA GLU A 335 4.16 13.37 7.36
C GLU A 335 5.58 12.78 7.35
N GLY A 336 6.57 13.67 7.42
CA GLY A 336 7.97 13.37 7.65
C GLY A 336 8.66 12.61 6.52
N ASN A 337 8.00 12.46 5.38
CA ASN A 337 8.64 11.92 4.17
C ASN A 337 9.63 12.96 3.63
N ASP A 338 10.81 12.51 3.21
CA ASP A 338 11.87 13.44 2.72
C ASP A 338 11.45 14.19 1.45
N GLY A 339 10.65 13.53 0.60
CA GLY A 339 10.08 14.12 -0.60
C GLY A 339 8.69 14.71 -0.37
N GLN A 340 7.80 14.47 -1.35
CA GLN A 340 6.41 14.90 -1.26
C GLN A 340 5.58 13.92 -0.42
N GLN A 341 4.71 14.45 0.42
CA GLN A 341 3.90 13.62 1.30
C GLN A 341 2.84 12.86 0.51
N ILE A 342 2.18 13.56 -0.42
CA ILE A 342 1.22 12.97 -1.36
C ILE A 342 1.46 13.55 -2.77
N LYS A 343 1.57 12.66 -3.75
CA LYS A 343 1.65 12.98 -5.18
C LYS A 343 0.60 12.19 -5.95
N THR A 344 -0.15 12.89 -6.80
CA THR A 344 -1.27 12.28 -7.55
C THR A 344 -1.35 12.82 -8.97
N THR A 345 -2.02 12.08 -9.86
CA THR A 345 -2.53 12.61 -11.13
C THR A 345 -4.06 12.58 -11.17
N GLY A 346 -4.66 13.66 -11.67
CA GLY A 346 -6.10 13.86 -11.76
C GLY A 346 -6.87 12.83 -12.63
N PRO A 347 -8.20 12.70 -12.42
CA PRO A 347 -9.04 13.37 -11.41
C PRO A 347 -8.87 12.84 -9.97
N VAL A 348 -9.03 13.72 -8.96
CA VAL A 348 -8.72 13.43 -7.53
C VAL A 348 -9.75 14.05 -6.57
N LEU A 349 -10.08 13.33 -5.49
CA LEU A 349 -10.74 13.84 -4.28
C LEU A 349 -9.86 13.58 -3.06
N ILE A 350 -9.52 14.62 -2.31
CA ILE A 350 -8.87 14.55 -1.01
C ILE A 350 -9.78 15.22 0.02
N GLU A 351 -10.15 14.51 1.08
CA GLU A 351 -10.97 15.07 2.15
C GLU A 351 -10.51 14.63 3.54
N ASN A 352 -10.74 15.51 4.54
CA ASN A 352 -10.40 15.26 5.94
C ASN A 352 -8.98 14.70 6.10
N SER A 353 -7.99 15.24 5.40
CA SER A 353 -6.61 14.71 5.47
C SER A 353 -5.68 15.70 6.15
N ILE A 354 -4.61 15.16 6.74
CA ILE A 354 -3.55 15.93 7.39
C ILE A 354 -2.26 15.67 6.60
N ILE A 355 -1.72 16.71 5.97
CA ILE A 355 -0.56 16.58 5.07
C ILE A 355 0.51 17.55 5.55
N VAL A 356 1.58 17.03 6.14
CA VAL A 356 2.63 17.83 6.78
C VAL A 356 3.95 17.59 6.06
N GLY A 357 4.35 18.54 5.22
CA GLY A 357 5.65 18.56 4.55
C GLY A 357 6.76 19.03 5.46
N ASN A 358 7.03 18.30 6.56
CA ASN A 358 8.25 18.45 7.38
C ASN A 358 9.41 17.67 6.72
N CYS A 359 9.73 18.05 5.49
CA CYS A 359 10.64 17.31 4.62
C CYS A 359 12.10 17.31 5.13
N GLY A 360 12.46 18.23 6.04
CA GLY A 360 13.77 18.25 6.69
C GLY A 360 13.97 17.19 7.76
N TYR A 361 12.97 16.32 8.02
CA TYR A 361 12.93 15.38 9.15
C TYR A 361 14.22 14.55 9.32
N PHE A 362 14.80 14.10 8.20
CA PHE A 362 15.99 13.24 8.19
C PHE A 362 17.32 13.98 8.37
N ASP A 363 17.34 15.31 8.27
CA ASP A 363 18.57 16.08 8.37
C ASP A 363 19.22 15.92 9.75
N GLY A 364 20.50 15.58 9.76
CA GLY A 364 21.31 15.40 10.97
C GLY A 364 20.85 14.30 11.93
N GLN A 365 19.88 13.45 11.57
CA GLN A 365 19.38 12.40 12.46
C GLN A 365 20.42 11.29 12.68
N PRO A 366 20.51 10.69 13.89
CA PRO A 366 21.52 9.68 14.19
C PRO A 366 21.29 8.33 13.50
N PHE A 367 20.08 8.09 12.99
CA PHE A 367 19.70 6.86 12.27
C PHE A 367 19.83 6.99 10.75
N THR A 368 20.26 8.14 10.23
CA THR A 368 20.47 8.34 8.80
C THR A 368 21.91 8.03 8.40
N TYR A 369 22.07 7.41 7.23
CA TYR A 369 23.38 7.29 6.56
C TYR A 369 23.58 8.45 5.59
N ASN A 370 22.66 8.61 4.62
CA ASN A 370 22.66 9.71 3.66
C ASN A 370 21.31 9.77 2.93
N VAL A 371 20.41 10.69 3.33
CA VAL A 371 19.06 10.88 2.74
C VAL A 371 19.05 11.98 1.67
N GLU A 372 20.21 12.38 1.14
CA GLU A 372 20.27 13.49 0.19
C GLU A 372 19.61 13.18 -1.18
N PRO A 373 19.03 14.19 -1.84
CA PRO A 373 18.90 15.57 -1.37
C PRO A 373 17.79 15.72 -0.33
N ILE A 374 18.06 16.34 0.83
CA ILE A 374 17.01 16.64 1.82
C ILE A 374 15.93 17.53 1.20
N CYS A 375 14.67 17.30 1.56
CA CYS A 375 13.52 17.96 0.92
C CYS A 375 13.49 17.70 -0.60
N ARG A 376 13.64 16.41 -0.97
CA ARG A 376 13.68 15.96 -2.35
C ARG A 376 12.49 16.51 -3.15
N ALA A 377 12.80 16.94 -4.38
CA ALA A 377 11.83 17.55 -5.31
C ALA A 377 11.08 18.75 -4.69
N GLY A 378 11.80 19.54 -3.89
CA GLY A 378 11.32 20.77 -3.27
C GLY A 378 10.52 20.56 -1.99
N GLY A 379 10.32 19.31 -1.54
CA GLY A 379 9.61 19.03 -0.28
C GLY A 379 8.15 19.49 -0.24
N THR A 380 7.54 19.74 -1.40
CA THR A 380 6.15 20.19 -1.48
C THR A 380 5.22 19.18 -0.82
N ALA A 381 4.33 19.63 0.07
CA ALA A 381 3.49 18.72 0.84
C ALA A 381 2.51 17.93 -0.04
N LEU A 382 1.80 18.62 -0.95
CA LEU A 382 0.85 18.02 -1.88
C LEU A 382 1.17 18.41 -3.33
N THR A 383 1.46 17.42 -4.16
CA THR A 383 1.67 17.61 -5.61
C THR A 383 0.53 17.01 -6.42
N LEU A 384 -0.02 17.82 -7.32
CA LEU A 384 -1.16 17.50 -8.17
C LEU A 384 -0.75 17.63 -9.64
N ASP A 385 -0.63 16.52 -10.34
CA ASP A 385 -0.50 16.52 -11.79
C ASP A 385 -1.88 16.45 -12.45
N LEU A 386 -2.12 17.26 -13.48
CA LEU A 386 -3.40 17.34 -14.17
C LEU A 386 -3.22 17.16 -15.67
N ARG A 387 -4.22 16.57 -16.30
CA ARG A 387 -4.37 16.44 -17.75
C ARG A 387 -5.60 17.22 -18.23
N PRO A 388 -5.78 17.38 -19.55
CA PRO A 388 -6.87 18.21 -20.06
C PRO A 388 -8.25 17.81 -19.56
N GLY A 389 -8.91 18.72 -18.84
CA GLY A 389 -10.24 18.54 -18.28
C GLY A 389 -10.29 17.95 -16.86
N ASP A 390 -9.15 17.56 -16.29
CA ASP A 390 -9.11 16.97 -14.95
C ASP A 390 -9.63 17.95 -13.89
N GLN A 391 -10.30 17.39 -12.89
CA GLN A 391 -10.85 18.13 -11.76
C GLN A 391 -10.28 17.51 -10.48
N VAL A 392 -9.75 18.37 -9.61
CA VAL A 392 -9.25 18.00 -8.29
C VAL A 392 -10.05 18.75 -7.23
N THR A 393 -10.42 18.07 -6.15
CA THR A 393 -10.97 18.70 -4.94
C THR A 393 -10.13 18.31 -3.73
N VAL A 394 -9.68 19.31 -2.98
CA VAL A 394 -9.11 19.13 -1.64
C VAL A 394 -9.99 19.91 -0.68
N THR A 395 -10.69 19.20 0.20
CA THR A 395 -11.66 19.81 1.10
C THR A 395 -11.44 19.42 2.54
N SER A 396 -11.73 20.36 3.45
CA SER A 396 -11.81 20.08 4.88
C SER A 396 -10.56 19.38 5.41
N SER A 397 -9.38 19.81 4.93
CA SER A 397 -8.07 19.21 5.20
C SER A 397 -7.14 20.23 5.83
N THR A 398 -6.12 19.75 6.55
CA THR A 398 -5.11 20.61 7.18
C THR A 398 -3.75 20.29 6.58
N LEU A 399 -3.15 21.28 5.92
CA LEU A 399 -1.89 21.14 5.22
C LEU A 399 -0.84 22.09 5.80
N ALA A 400 0.37 21.60 5.95
CA ALA A 400 1.52 22.33 6.46
C ALA A 400 2.76 21.99 5.63
N SER A 401 3.69 22.94 5.45
CA SER A 401 4.93 22.65 4.72
C SER A 401 6.07 23.59 5.12
N GLU A 402 7.26 23.01 5.26
CA GLU A 402 8.55 23.72 5.22
C GLU A 402 9.30 23.48 3.90
N GLY A 403 8.68 22.82 2.90
CA GLY A 403 9.19 22.78 1.54
C GLY A 403 8.94 24.07 0.76
N ASP A 404 9.20 24.05 -0.55
CA ASP A 404 9.04 25.21 -1.46
C ASP A 404 7.60 25.73 -1.46
N CYS A 405 6.62 24.81 -1.50
CA CYS A 405 5.20 25.13 -1.45
C CYS A 405 4.39 24.13 -0.62
N ILE A 406 3.19 24.53 -0.20
CA ILE A 406 2.23 23.61 0.42
C ILE A 406 1.54 22.76 -0.66
N VAL A 407 1.10 23.40 -1.75
CA VAL A 407 0.47 22.71 -2.88
C VAL A 407 1.20 23.10 -4.18
N ALA A 408 1.56 22.12 -5.00
CA ALA A 408 2.02 22.36 -6.36
C ALA A 408 1.10 21.69 -7.37
N ALA A 409 0.90 22.35 -8.50
CA ALA A 409 0.16 21.82 -9.63
C ALA A 409 1.01 21.86 -10.91
N GLU A 410 1.05 20.74 -11.62
CA GLU A 410 1.67 20.66 -12.95
C GLU A 410 0.65 20.15 -13.96
N CYS A 411 0.75 20.64 -15.19
CA CYS A 411 0.03 20.05 -16.31
C CYS A 411 0.90 19.05 -17.07
N THR A 412 0.51 17.78 -17.06
CA THR A 412 1.00 16.78 -18.03
C THR A 412 0.10 16.76 -19.26
N GLY A 413 0.67 17.14 -20.41
CA GLY A 413 -0.01 17.13 -21.70
C GLY A 413 -0.34 18.54 -22.22
N ASN A 414 -1.52 18.71 -22.83
CA ASN A 414 -1.91 19.96 -23.49
C ASN A 414 -3.09 20.62 -22.77
N CYS A 415 -2.91 21.02 -21.51
CA CYS A 415 -3.96 21.71 -20.74
C CYS A 415 -4.43 22.95 -21.48
N ASN A 416 -5.75 23.14 -21.49
CA ASN A 416 -6.41 24.20 -22.27
C ASN A 416 -7.19 25.18 -21.38
N GLY A 417 -7.04 25.05 -20.06
CA GLY A 417 -7.70 25.86 -19.04
C GLY A 417 -9.04 25.27 -18.59
N SER A 418 -9.39 24.06 -19.05
CA SER A 418 -10.58 23.34 -18.56
C SER A 418 -10.35 22.64 -17.22
N GLU A 419 -9.08 22.52 -16.82
CA GLU A 419 -8.62 21.90 -15.59
C GLU A 419 -8.99 22.79 -14.40
N LYS A 420 -9.31 22.17 -13.26
CA LYS A 420 -9.67 22.90 -12.04
C LYS A 420 -9.17 22.20 -10.79
N ILE A 421 -8.66 22.99 -9.86
CA ILE A 421 -8.31 22.56 -8.50
C ILE A 421 -9.17 23.37 -7.53
N LEU A 422 -10.09 22.70 -6.85
CA LEU A 422 -10.96 23.29 -5.84
C LEU A 422 -10.38 23.05 -4.45
N LEU A 423 -9.96 24.13 -3.77
CA LEU A 423 -9.52 24.08 -2.38
C LEU A 423 -10.57 24.77 -1.49
N ARG A 424 -11.23 24.01 -0.61
CA ARG A 424 -12.32 24.51 0.26
C ARG A 424 -12.19 24.00 1.68
N ASN A 425 -12.64 24.80 2.65
CA ASN A 425 -12.64 24.43 4.07
C ASN A 425 -11.27 23.99 4.61
N ASN A 426 -10.17 24.47 4.05
CA ASN A 426 -8.85 23.97 4.42
C ASN A 426 -8.16 24.89 5.44
N ILE A 427 -7.20 24.32 6.17
CA ILE A 427 -6.20 25.09 6.91
C ILE A 427 -4.85 24.89 6.23
N PHE A 428 -4.15 25.98 5.90
CA PHE A 428 -2.83 26.00 5.30
C PHE A 428 -1.84 26.71 6.22
N MET A 429 -0.71 26.07 6.50
CA MET A 429 0.39 26.66 7.26
C MET A 429 1.72 26.57 6.52
N GLY A 430 2.28 27.72 6.19
CA GLY A 430 3.66 27.82 5.70
C GLY A 430 4.64 27.99 6.85
N TYR A 431 5.81 27.38 6.71
CA TYR A 431 6.97 27.58 7.58
C TYR A 431 8.10 28.22 6.78
N THR A 432 9.23 28.50 7.42
CA THR A 432 10.46 28.84 6.69
C THR A 432 10.79 27.71 5.73
N ASP A 433 11.07 28.05 4.47
CA ASP A 433 11.49 27.06 3.47
C ASP A 433 12.84 26.48 3.90
N PHE A 434 12.92 25.16 4.01
CA PHE A 434 14.10 24.43 4.45
C PHE A 434 15.30 24.67 3.51
N LEU A 435 15.08 24.68 2.21
CA LEU A 435 16.10 24.89 1.18
C LEU A 435 16.39 26.39 0.97
N GLN A 436 15.42 27.26 1.27
CA GLN A 436 15.51 28.71 1.14
C GLN A 436 15.22 29.40 2.49
N PRO A 437 16.14 29.39 3.46
CA PRO A 437 15.87 29.83 4.83
C PRO A 437 15.55 31.33 4.98
N ASP A 438 15.77 32.12 3.92
CA ASP A 438 15.41 33.54 3.84
C ASP A 438 13.96 33.75 3.32
N ASP A 439 13.23 32.67 3.02
CA ASP A 439 11.89 32.67 2.47
C ASP A 439 10.94 31.73 3.26
N ARG A 440 9.65 31.77 2.94
CA ARG A 440 8.62 30.88 3.51
C ARG A 440 8.07 29.96 2.44
N ALA A 441 7.53 28.81 2.82
CA ALA A 441 6.77 27.96 1.91
C ALA A 441 5.65 28.76 1.23
N CYS A 442 5.52 28.62 -0.09
CA CYS A 442 4.45 29.23 -0.85
C CYS A 442 3.10 28.52 -0.59
N LEU A 443 1.98 29.22 -0.73
CA LEU A 443 0.66 28.58 -0.58
C LEU A 443 0.41 27.57 -1.71
N ALA A 444 0.53 28.04 -2.94
CA ALA A 444 0.25 27.29 -4.14
C ALA A 444 1.19 27.73 -5.26
N TYR A 445 1.67 26.77 -6.04
CA TYR A 445 2.45 27.00 -7.27
C TYR A 445 1.83 26.23 -8.43
N GLU A 446 1.83 26.83 -9.61
CA GLU A 446 1.40 26.18 -10.84
C GLU A 446 2.42 26.33 -11.97
N GLU A 447 2.56 25.27 -12.78
CA GLU A 447 3.35 25.30 -14.01
C GLU A 447 2.59 24.67 -15.18
N THR A 448 2.86 25.15 -16.40
CA THR A 448 2.36 24.55 -17.65
C THR A 448 0.85 24.67 -17.88
N PHE A 449 0.15 25.56 -17.18
CA PHE A 449 -1.25 25.90 -17.45
C PHE A 449 -1.40 27.20 -18.26
N PRO A 450 -2.41 27.31 -19.17
CA PRO A 450 -2.70 28.55 -19.88
C PRO A 450 -3.34 29.64 -18.99
N ARG A 451 -3.87 29.24 -17.83
CA ARG A 451 -4.37 30.09 -16.75
C ARG A 451 -4.31 29.32 -15.44
N SER A 452 -4.26 30.01 -14.31
CA SER A 452 -4.25 29.35 -13.00
C SER A 452 -5.44 28.38 -12.87
N PRO A 453 -5.20 27.10 -12.52
CA PRO A 453 -6.26 26.12 -12.29
C PRO A 453 -6.85 26.22 -10.88
N PHE A 454 -6.21 26.97 -9.97
CA PHE A 454 -6.58 27.05 -8.57
C PHE A 454 -7.82 27.93 -8.35
N ASP A 455 -8.75 27.37 -7.58
CA ASP A 455 -9.91 28.04 -7.03
C ASP A 455 -9.87 27.82 -5.51
N ILE A 456 -9.33 28.79 -4.77
CA ILE A 456 -9.10 28.74 -3.32
C ILE A 456 -10.07 29.71 -2.65
N ASP A 457 -10.86 29.22 -1.70
CA ASP A 457 -11.80 30.01 -0.91
C ASP A 457 -12.18 29.23 0.37
N TYR A 458 -12.81 29.90 1.34
CA TYR A 458 -13.15 29.31 2.64
C TYR A 458 -11.96 28.57 3.26
N SER A 459 -10.79 29.21 3.30
CA SER A 459 -9.59 28.62 3.90
C SER A 459 -9.01 29.52 4.99
N LEU A 460 -8.31 28.92 5.94
CA LEU A 460 -7.45 29.67 6.86
C LEU A 460 -6.01 29.50 6.39
N ILE A 461 -5.31 30.60 6.14
CA ILE A 461 -3.97 30.61 5.56
C ILE A 461 -3.04 31.41 6.47
N ASP A 462 -1.98 30.79 6.97
CA ASP A 462 -1.00 31.45 7.84
C ASP A 462 0.43 31.07 7.45
N GLY A 463 1.37 31.98 7.69
CA GLY A 463 2.81 31.71 7.54
C GLY A 463 3.31 31.47 6.10
N VAL A 464 2.49 31.67 5.07
CA VAL A 464 2.89 31.45 3.67
C VAL A 464 3.67 32.62 3.05
N LYS A 465 4.45 32.34 2.01
CA LYS A 465 5.13 33.34 1.14
C LYS A 465 4.16 34.44 0.70
N ASP A 466 4.67 35.68 0.69
CA ASP A 466 3.95 36.90 0.29
C ASP A 466 2.61 37.17 1.00
N ASP A 467 2.33 36.49 2.12
CA ASP A 467 1.07 36.58 2.86
C ASP A 467 -0.16 36.38 1.95
N ALA A 468 -0.07 35.40 1.04
CA ALA A 468 -1.10 35.11 0.05
C ALA A 468 -2.51 34.94 0.66
N CYS A 469 -3.50 35.57 0.04
CA CYS A 469 -4.90 35.56 0.47
C CYS A 469 -5.86 35.62 -0.73
N PRO A 470 -6.02 34.50 -1.46
CA PRO A 470 -6.65 34.48 -2.78
C PRO A 470 -8.19 34.58 -2.75
N GLY A 471 -8.83 33.97 -1.77
CA GLY A 471 -10.29 33.81 -1.70
C GLY A 471 -11.00 34.91 -0.93
N PRO A 472 -12.22 35.31 -1.33
CA PRO A 472 -12.99 36.35 -0.65
C PRO A 472 -13.48 35.99 0.75
N HIS A 473 -13.54 34.69 1.10
CA HIS A 473 -13.93 34.20 2.42
C HIS A 473 -12.74 33.67 3.24
N ASP A 474 -11.51 33.80 2.72
CA ASP A 474 -10.32 33.31 3.40
C ASP A 474 -9.99 34.13 4.66
N ILE A 475 -9.40 33.44 5.64
CA ILE A 475 -8.88 34.02 6.88
C ILE A 475 -7.35 33.96 6.81
N CYS A 476 -6.72 35.09 6.51
CA CYS A 476 -5.28 35.13 6.22
C CYS A 476 -4.47 35.87 7.30
N GLY A 477 -3.22 35.46 7.48
CA GLY A 477 -2.26 36.12 8.39
C GLY A 477 -2.67 36.04 9.85
N ARG A 478 -3.31 34.93 10.24
CA ARG A 478 -3.76 34.68 11.61
C ARG A 478 -3.43 33.24 12.00
N PRO A 479 -2.85 33.02 13.19
CA PRO A 479 -2.62 31.68 13.69
C PRO A 479 -3.91 30.85 13.73
N PRO A 480 -3.90 29.60 13.25
CA PRO A 480 -5.10 28.75 13.22
C PRO A 480 -5.60 28.31 14.59
N GLY A 481 -4.80 28.48 15.65
CA GLY A 481 -5.18 28.04 16.99
C GLY A 481 -5.33 26.51 17.05
N LEU A 482 -4.32 25.79 16.55
CA LEU A 482 -4.22 24.34 16.66
C LEU A 482 -3.57 23.94 17.99
N VAL A 483 -3.72 22.68 18.41
CA VAL A 483 -3.08 22.15 19.63
C VAL A 483 -1.56 22.25 19.54
N SER A 484 -0.99 21.97 18.37
CA SER A 484 0.43 22.19 18.09
C SER A 484 0.66 22.64 16.66
N THR A 485 1.42 23.72 16.50
CA THR A 485 1.88 24.27 15.22
C THR A 485 3.40 24.13 15.07
N SER A 486 4.02 23.19 15.79
CA SER A 486 5.42 22.84 15.55
C SER A 486 5.46 21.85 14.41
N ILE A 487 6.32 22.09 13.41
CA ILE A 487 6.40 21.29 12.19
C ILE A 487 6.70 19.80 12.49
N ASP A 488 7.56 19.52 13.48
CA ASP A 488 7.94 18.16 13.91
C ASP A 488 7.00 17.53 14.97
N SER A 489 6.02 18.27 15.47
CA SER A 489 5.08 17.77 16.48
C SER A 489 3.67 18.29 16.22
N PHE A 490 3.31 18.31 14.94
CA PHE A 490 2.10 18.94 14.43
C PHE A 490 0.85 18.25 14.98
N ASP A 491 -0.12 19.04 15.46
CA ASP A 491 -1.40 18.51 15.92
C ASP A 491 -2.52 19.41 15.42
N ALA A 492 -3.25 18.91 14.43
CA ALA A 492 -4.30 19.64 13.71
C ALA A 492 -5.61 19.82 14.50
N HIS A 493 -5.73 19.30 15.73
CA HIS A 493 -6.92 19.54 16.54
C HIS A 493 -7.07 21.03 16.87
N LEU A 494 -8.30 21.53 16.79
CA LEU A 494 -8.61 22.93 17.05
C LEU A 494 -8.63 23.22 18.55
N LEU A 495 -8.00 24.32 18.98
CA LEU A 495 -8.20 24.89 20.31
C LEU A 495 -9.55 25.63 20.38
N PRO A 496 -10.16 25.80 21.58
CA PRO A 496 -11.41 26.55 21.74
C PRO A 496 -11.37 28.00 21.23
N THR A 497 -10.19 28.58 21.09
CA THR A 497 -9.98 29.95 20.59
C THR A 497 -9.67 30.00 19.09
N SER A 498 -9.72 28.87 18.40
CA SER A 498 -9.37 28.80 16.98
C SER A 498 -10.30 29.70 16.15
N PRO A 499 -9.75 30.55 15.28
CA PRO A 499 -10.54 31.30 14.31
C PRO A 499 -11.12 30.43 13.18
N ALA A 500 -10.75 29.14 13.08
CA ALA A 500 -11.30 28.20 12.10
C ALA A 500 -12.75 27.76 12.43
N ILE A 501 -13.17 27.96 13.68
CA ILE A 501 -14.46 27.46 14.18
C ILE A 501 -15.64 28.20 13.54
N ASP A 502 -16.62 27.43 13.04
CA ASP A 502 -17.83 27.89 12.34
C ASP A 502 -17.55 28.75 11.09
N LYS A 503 -16.44 28.52 10.37
CA LYS A 503 -16.02 29.36 9.23
C LYS A 503 -16.06 28.70 7.85
N GLY A 504 -16.26 27.39 7.80
CA GLY A 504 -16.39 26.66 6.54
C GLY A 504 -17.75 26.87 5.85
N THR A 505 -17.79 26.41 4.60
CA THR A 505 -19.02 26.25 3.81
C THR A 505 -19.51 24.81 3.90
N THR A 506 -20.82 24.60 3.91
CA THR A 506 -21.41 23.25 3.81
C THR A 506 -21.32 22.67 2.40
N GLU A 507 -21.05 23.51 1.38
CA GLU A 507 -20.95 23.07 0.00
C GLU A 507 -19.67 22.24 -0.21
N GLY A 508 -19.84 20.95 -0.55
CA GLY A 508 -18.71 20.04 -0.75
C GLY A 508 -17.97 19.64 0.53
N ALA A 509 -18.52 19.96 1.71
CA ALA A 509 -17.98 19.46 2.97
C ALA A 509 -18.34 17.97 3.15
N PRO A 510 -17.39 17.12 3.59
CA PRO A 510 -17.70 15.76 3.98
C PRO A 510 -18.63 15.76 5.19
N ARG A 511 -19.39 14.66 5.35
CA ARG A 511 -20.39 14.56 6.42
C ARG A 511 -19.77 14.54 7.80
N ASP A 512 -18.68 13.80 7.95
CA ASP A 512 -17.97 13.59 9.19
C ASP A 512 -16.53 14.13 9.04
N ASP A 513 -15.87 14.47 10.14
CA ASP A 513 -14.49 14.97 10.18
C ASP A 513 -13.46 13.82 10.22
N PHE A 514 -12.20 14.15 10.48
CA PHE A 514 -11.11 13.18 10.59
C PHE A 514 -11.39 12.08 11.65
N ASP A 515 -11.99 12.44 12.79
CA ASP A 515 -12.31 11.52 13.89
C ASP A 515 -13.69 10.85 13.73
N GLY A 516 -14.32 10.99 12.57
CA GLY A 516 -15.66 10.46 12.30
C GLY A 516 -16.76 11.20 13.06
N GLN A 517 -16.52 12.44 13.49
CA GLN A 517 -17.53 13.29 14.11
C GLN A 517 -18.34 14.04 13.05
N PRO A 518 -19.68 14.09 13.14
CA PRO A 518 -20.50 14.82 12.19
C PRO A 518 -20.21 16.32 12.20
N ARG A 519 -20.09 16.89 11.00
CA ARG A 519 -20.05 18.33 10.75
C ARG A 519 -21.46 18.92 10.81
N ASP A 520 -21.59 20.14 11.32
CA ASP A 520 -22.89 20.82 11.44
C ASP A 520 -23.18 21.77 10.27
N SER A 521 -24.15 22.69 10.43
CA SER A 521 -24.52 23.67 9.39
C SER A 521 -23.47 24.77 9.14
N LYS A 522 -22.42 24.81 9.94
CA LYS A 522 -21.29 25.73 9.89
C LYS A 522 -20.02 24.93 10.18
N PRO A 523 -19.56 24.09 9.24
CA PRO A 523 -18.40 23.26 9.48
C PRO A 523 -17.17 24.10 9.85
N ASP A 524 -16.31 23.55 10.69
CA ASP A 524 -15.02 24.13 10.99
C ASP A 524 -14.07 23.98 9.79
N LEU A 525 -13.14 24.93 9.62
CA LEU A 525 -12.06 24.77 8.65
C LEU A 525 -11.07 23.72 9.14
N GLY A 526 -10.51 22.95 8.21
CA GLY A 526 -9.50 21.92 8.48
C GLY A 526 -10.10 20.52 8.71
N ALA A 527 -9.22 19.60 9.09
CA ALA A 527 -9.54 18.18 9.21
C ALA A 527 -10.51 17.83 10.36
N TYR A 528 -10.60 18.67 11.39
CA TYR A 528 -11.34 18.38 12.62
C TYR A 528 -12.50 19.35 12.87
N GLU A 529 -13.56 18.85 13.52
CA GLU A 529 -14.64 19.64 14.12
C GLU A 529 -14.40 19.87 15.62
N ARG A 530 -14.47 21.12 16.06
CA ARG A 530 -14.40 21.48 17.47
C ARG A 530 -15.77 21.35 18.11
N ARG A 531 -15.92 20.36 18.99
CA ARG A 531 -17.10 20.33 19.87
C ARG A 531 -17.00 21.29 21.04
N THR A 532 -18.02 22.12 21.24
CA THR A 532 -18.21 22.73 22.57
C THR A 532 -18.45 21.61 23.59
N PRO A 533 -17.79 21.61 24.76
CA PRO A 533 -17.97 20.58 25.79
C PRO A 533 -19.43 20.35 26.21
#